data_AF-A0A953L424-F1
#
_entry.id   AF-A0A953L424-F1
#
_cell.length_a   1.000
_cell.length_b   1.000
_cell.length_c   1.000
_cell.angle_alpha   90.00
_cell.angle_beta   90.00
_cell.angle_gamma   90.00
#
_symmetry.space_group_name_H-M   'P 1'
#
loop_
_entity.id
_entity.type
_entity.pdbx_description
1 polymer ?
#
loop_
_entity_poly.entity_id
_entity_poly.type
_entity_poly.pdbx_seq_one_letter_code
_entity_poly.pdbx_strand_id
1 'polypeptide(L)' 'MNITRNNLCIIPARGGSKRIPRKNIKEFLGKPIIAYSIEAALQSNLFEEVMVSTDDEEIAQLARKYGAKVPFFQV' A
#
# COMPACT_ATOMS: atom_id res chain seq x y z
N MET A 1 11.45 -29.50 -12.06
CA MET A 1 10.32 -28.57 -11.84
C MET A 1 10.88 -27.31 -11.20
N ASN A 2 10.92 -26.19 -11.93
CA ASN A 2 11.22 -24.89 -11.31
C ASN A 2 9.96 -24.44 -10.59
N ILE A 3 10.04 -24.29 -9.26
CA ILE A 3 9.01 -23.61 -8.49
C ILE A 3 9.23 -22.11 -8.76
N THR A 4 8.44 -21.51 -9.65
CA THR A 4 8.33 -20.04 -9.72
C THR A 4 7.67 -19.58 -8.42
N ARG A 5 8.45 -18.91 -7.57
CA ARG A 5 7.93 -18.29 -6.35
C ARG A 5 7.29 -16.96 -6.74
N ASN A 6 5.97 -16.95 -6.87
CA ASN A 6 5.20 -15.72 -7.04
C ASN A 6 5.06 -15.04 -5.68
N ASN A 7 5.98 -14.13 -5.37
CA ASN A 7 6.01 -13.41 -4.10
C ASN A 7 5.05 -12.21 -4.16
N LEU A 8 4.05 -12.22 -3.29
CA LEU A 8 3.06 -11.14 -3.15
C LEU A 8 3.35 -10.30 -1.90
N CYS A 9 3.38 -8.97 -2.05
CA CYS A 9 3.38 -8.03 -0.94
C CYS A 9 1.96 -7.48 -0.72
N ILE A 10 1.48 -7.54 0.52
CA ILE A 10 0.19 -6.96 0.93
C ILE A 10 0.44 -5.91 2.02
N ILE A 11 -0.01 -4.68 1.77
CA ILE A 11 0.10 -3.54 2.68
C ILE A 11 -1.31 -3.20 3.21
N PRO A 12 -1.66 -3.58 4.44
CA PRO A 12 -2.94 -3.21 5.04
C PRO A 12 -2.90 -1.75 5.52
N ALA A 13 -3.84 -0.92 5.03
CA ALA A 13 -3.88 0.50 5.32
C ALA A 13 -5.31 0.99 5.57
N ARG A 14 -5.79 0.88 6.80
CA ARG A 14 -7.13 1.38 7.19
C ARG A 14 -7.20 2.90 7.35
N GLY A 15 -8.35 3.50 7.08
CA GLY A 15 -8.61 4.94 7.33
C GLY A 15 -8.66 5.26 8.84
N GLY A 16 -9.21 4.36 9.63
CA GLY A 16 -9.41 4.51 11.08
C GLY A 16 -8.15 4.36 11.92
N SER A 17 -7.42 5.46 12.16
CA SER A 17 -6.27 5.48 13.07
C SER A 17 -6.58 6.22 14.37
N LYS A 18 -6.47 5.51 15.51
CA LYS A 18 -6.89 6.00 16.84
C LYS A 18 -6.00 7.10 17.43
N ARG A 19 -4.69 7.05 17.17
CA ARG A 19 -3.70 8.00 17.75
C ARG A 19 -3.34 9.14 16.80
N ILE A 20 -3.25 8.84 15.50
CA ILE A 20 -2.97 9.83 14.45
C ILE A 20 -4.06 9.70 13.40
N PRO A 21 -5.11 10.52 13.43
CA PRO A 21 -6.19 10.46 12.45
C PRO A 21 -5.65 10.47 11.01
N ARG A 22 -6.22 9.63 10.15
CA ARG A 22 -5.86 9.50 8.72
C ARG A 22 -4.34 9.34 8.46
N LYS A 23 -3.62 8.65 9.36
CA LYS A 23 -2.15 8.50 9.31
C LYS A 23 -1.61 8.14 7.92
N ASN A 24 -2.24 7.21 7.20
CA ASN A 24 -1.70 6.66 5.95
C ASN A 24 -1.61 7.69 4.81
N ILE A 25 -2.53 8.66 4.76
CA ILE A 25 -2.51 9.74 3.77
C ILE A 25 -1.80 10.99 4.27
N LYS A 26 -1.48 11.07 5.57
CA LYS A 26 -0.86 12.25 6.16
C LYS A 26 0.53 12.45 5.57
N GLU A 27 0.82 13.68 5.17
CA GLU A 27 2.12 14.06 4.67
C GLU A 27 3.18 13.93 5.76
N PHE A 28 4.31 13.32 5.40
CA PHE A 28 5.46 13.11 6.24
C PHE A 28 6.70 13.21 5.37
N LEU A 29 7.57 14.19 5.62
CA LEU A 29 8.81 14.40 4.85
C LEU A 29 8.60 14.50 3.31
N GLY A 30 7.52 15.18 2.89
CA GLY A 30 7.23 15.48 1.48
C GLY A 30 6.45 14.39 0.72
N LYS A 31 6.07 13.30 1.38
CA LYS A 31 5.16 12.29 0.80
C LYS A 31 4.16 11.78 1.85
N PRO A 32 3.00 11.27 1.45
CA PRO A 32 2.12 10.56 2.37
C PRO A 32 2.79 9.33 2.97
N ILE A 33 2.49 8.99 4.22
CA ILE A 33 3.14 7.87 4.93
C ILE A 33 3.04 6.54 4.16
N ILE A 34 1.90 6.24 3.53
CA ILE A 34 1.72 4.98 2.78
C ILE A 34 2.66 4.87 1.57
N ALA A 35 3.05 6.00 0.96
CA ALA A 35 3.91 6.03 -0.21
C ALA A 35 5.24 5.35 0.05
N TYR A 36 5.84 5.58 1.22
CA TYR A 36 7.12 4.99 1.59
C TYR A 36 7.10 3.46 1.58
N SER A 37 6.01 2.86 2.07
CA SER A 37 5.88 1.39 2.09
C SER A 37 5.70 0.82 0.69
N ILE A 38 4.90 1.49 -0.15
CA ILE A 38 4.68 1.09 -1.54
C ILE A 38 5.97 1.20 -2.36
N GLU A 39 6.63 2.36 -2.30
CA GLU A 39 7.88 2.61 -3.02
C GLU A 39 8.97 1.63 -2.59
N ALA A 40 9.14 1.38 -1.28
CA ALA A 40 10.12 0.42 -0.78
C ALA A 40 9.83 -1.01 -1.30
N ALA A 41 8.57 -1.44 -1.30
CA ALA A 41 8.19 -2.75 -1.82
C ALA A 41 8.47 -2.87 -3.32
N LEU A 42 8.11 -1.85 -4.11
CA LEU A 42 8.35 -1.82 -5.56
C LEU A 42 9.85 -1.78 -5.88
N GLN A 43 10.61 -0.90 -5.20
CA GLN A 43 12.06 -0.74 -5.43
C GLN A 43 12.88 -1.95 -4.98
N SER A 44 12.34 -2.77 -4.07
CA SER A 44 13.02 -3.99 -3.62
C SER A 44 13.19 -5.03 -4.73
N ASN A 45 12.34 -5.01 -5.76
CA ASN A 45 12.27 -6.05 -6.81
C ASN A 45 12.12 -7.49 -6.25
N LEU A 46 11.62 -7.64 -5.02
CA LEU A 46 11.41 -8.94 -4.37
C LEU A 46 10.03 -9.55 -4.65
N PHE A 47 9.09 -8.73 -5.10
CA PHE A 47 7.68 -9.07 -5.25
C PHE A 47 7.27 -8.91 -6.70
N GLU A 48 6.51 -9.87 -7.20
CA GLU A 48 5.85 -9.79 -8.50
C GLU A 48 4.68 -8.81 -8.46
N GLU A 49 4.07 -8.66 -7.28
CA GLU A 49 2.93 -7.81 -7.09
C GLU A 49 2.94 -7.15 -5.70
N VAL A 50 2.59 -5.86 -5.68
CA VAL A 50 2.39 -5.08 -4.46
C VAL A 50 0.94 -4.62 -4.43
N MET A 51 0.22 -5.05 -3.39
CA MET A 51 -1.18 -4.71 -3.16
C MET A 51 -1.34 -3.89 -1.89
N VAL A 52 -2.31 -2.98 -1.90
CA VAL A 52 -2.83 -2.32 -0.70
C VAL A 52 -4.25 -2.81 -0.45
N SER A 53 -4.55 -3.18 0.79
CA SER A 53 -5.90 -3.50 1.26
C SER A 53 -6.37 -2.37 2.16
N THR A 54 -7.54 -1.79 1.85
CA THR A 54 -8.06 -0.62 2.57
C THR A 54 -9.58 -0.57 2.55
N ASP A 55 -10.13 0.14 3.53
CA ASP A 55 -11.53 0.52 3.70
C ASP A 55 -11.80 2.00 3.34
N ASP A 56 -10.77 2.73 2.92
CA ASP A 56 -10.82 4.17 2.69
C ASP A 56 -10.47 4.49 1.22
N GLU A 57 -11.40 5.15 0.53
CA GLU A 57 -11.26 5.46 -0.90
C GLU A 57 -10.08 6.40 -1.19
N GLU A 58 -9.76 7.32 -0.28
CA GLU A 58 -8.62 8.23 -0.46
C GLU A 58 -7.30 7.46 -0.36
N ILE A 59 -7.20 6.52 0.59
CA ILE A 59 -6.05 5.61 0.68
C ILE A 59 -5.93 4.76 -0.59
N ALA A 60 -7.04 4.25 -1.12
CA ALA A 60 -7.06 3.42 -2.32
C ALA A 60 -6.56 4.20 -3.55
N GLN A 61 -7.04 5.42 -3.76
CA GLN A 61 -6.60 6.29 -4.85
C GLN A 61 -5.12 6.62 -4.76
N LEU A 62 -4.65 6.94 -3.56
CA LEU A 62 -3.25 7.26 -3.32
C LEU A 62 -2.34 6.05 -3.56
N ALA A 63 -2.74 4.87 -3.08
CA ALA A 63 -2.02 3.64 -3.33
C ALA A 63 -1.85 3.34 -4.83
N ARG A 64 -2.93 3.52 -5.61
CA ARG A 64 -2.91 3.39 -7.06
C ARG A 64 -1.94 4.39 -7.70
N LYS A 65 -1.94 5.65 -7.25
CA LYS A 65 -1.01 6.69 -7.74
C LYS A 65 0.46 6.35 -7.49
N TYR A 66 0.76 5.65 -6.40
CA TYR A 66 2.13 5.17 -6.09
C TYR A 66 2.47 3.81 -6.70
N GLY A 67 1.60 3.22 -7.53
CA GLY A 67 1.89 2.01 -8.29
C GLY A 67 1.51 0.69 -7.60
N ALA A 68 0.87 0.75 -6.43
CA ALA A 68 0.28 -0.45 -5.82
C ALA A 68 -1.09 -0.76 -6.44
N LYS A 69 -1.42 -2.05 -6.53
CA LYS A 69 -2.78 -2.49 -6.87
C LYS A 69 -3.68 -2.43 -5.64
N VAL A 70 -4.97 -2.20 -5.85
CA VAL A 70 -5.98 -2.19 -4.77
C VAL A 70 -7.15 -3.06 -5.21
N PRO A 71 -6.99 -4.38 -5.27
CA PRO A 71 -8.02 -5.28 -5.77
C PRO A 71 -9.16 -5.50 -4.77
N PHE A 72 -8.94 -5.19 -3.49
CA PHE A 72 -9.91 -5.40 -2.42
C PHE A 72 -10.21 -4.09 -1.72
N PHE A 73 -11.45 -3.62 -1.88
CA PHE A 73 -12.03 -2.56 -1.07
C PHE A 73 -12.88 -3.24 0.01
N GLN A 74 -12.45 -3.17 1.27
CA GLN A 74 -13.17 -3.82 2.37
C GLN A 74 -14.11 -2.78 2.98
N VAL A 75 -15.41 -2.91 2.69
CA VAL A 75 -16.48 -2.08 3.25
C VAL A 75 -16.85 -2.56 4.66
#